data_AF-A0A961BZL4-F1
#
_entry.id   AF-A0A961BZL4-F1
#
_cell.length_a   1.000
_cell.length_b   1.000
_cell.length_c   1.000
_cell.angle_alpha   90.00
_cell.angle_beta   90.00
_cell.angle_gamma   90.00
#
_symmetry.space_group_name_H-M   'P 1'
#
loop_
_entity.id
_entity.type
_entity.pdbx_description
1 polymer ?
#
loop_
_entity_poly.entity_id
_entity_poly.type
_entity_poly.pdbx_seq_one_letter_code
_entity_poly.pdbx_strand_id
1 'polypeptide(L)'
;DLGIVVSDTAGRAWRGGQTDFALGAAGVRVLEDYRGRLDADGRPMEVTAVAVADEIAAAADLVKGKVERVPVALVRGLAHLVRTRHDTHHFTAAGDAPPSDPRAADVGARRLIRTGRGDFFAMGHIEGVRAALGVPPGTDVASRAGIRSVTAESLAERLQRALRVALDNDPCGPAPVQAHIEHAETGDALVTLHGTEDYAMGRARARLEVALWSESLTISGTSGDALRIAAAGV
;
A
#
# COMPACT_ATOMS: atom_id res chain seq x y z
N ASP A 1 24.04 -24.50 -6.04
CA ASP A 1 23.18 -23.82 -5.04
C ASP A 1 21.76 -24.34 -5.09
N LEU A 2 21.01 -24.20 -3.99
CA LEU A 2 19.64 -24.69 -3.83
C LEU A 2 18.79 -23.59 -3.19
N GLY A 3 17.60 -23.38 -3.74
CA GLY A 3 16.54 -22.58 -3.12
C GLY A 3 15.56 -23.46 -2.34
N ILE A 4 15.07 -22.97 -1.21
CA ILE A 4 14.09 -23.66 -0.36
C ILE A 4 12.88 -22.75 -0.20
N VAL A 5 11.69 -23.31 -0.38
CA VAL A 5 10.40 -22.68 -0.07
C VAL A 5 9.66 -23.59 0.90
N VAL A 6 9.20 -23.04 2.01
CA VAL A 6 8.28 -23.70 2.94
C VAL A 6 6.88 -23.21 2.61
N SER A 7 5.97 -24.12 2.30
CA SER A 7 4.59 -23.80 1.92
C SER A 7 3.58 -24.33 2.92
N ASP A 8 2.39 -23.72 2.92
CA ASP A 8 1.20 -24.21 3.60
C ASP A 8 -0.05 -23.87 2.78
N THR A 9 -1.14 -24.57 3.07
CA THR A 9 -2.39 -24.50 2.33
C THR A 9 -3.30 -23.40 2.87
N ALA A 10 -3.81 -22.53 1.99
CA ALA A 10 -4.91 -21.63 2.35
C ALA A 10 -5.91 -21.41 1.22
N GLY A 11 -7.08 -20.90 1.60
CA GLY A 11 -7.99 -20.25 0.69
C GLY A 11 -7.51 -18.86 0.27
N ARG A 12 -8.24 -18.23 -0.65
CA ARG A 12 -7.99 -16.85 -1.10
C ARG A 12 -9.29 -16.17 -1.48
N ALA A 13 -9.30 -14.84 -1.41
CA ALA A 13 -10.51 -14.06 -1.63
C ALA A 13 -11.22 -14.43 -2.94
N TRP A 14 -12.56 -14.56 -2.85
CA TRP A 14 -13.48 -14.76 -3.96
C TRP A 14 -13.34 -16.04 -4.79
N ARG A 15 -12.54 -17.02 -4.34
CA ARG A 15 -12.37 -18.30 -5.06
C ARG A 15 -12.71 -19.48 -4.17
N GLY A 16 -13.43 -20.45 -4.71
CA GLY A 16 -13.60 -21.76 -4.10
C GLY A 16 -12.31 -22.59 -4.19
N GLY A 17 -12.02 -23.35 -3.14
CA GLY A 17 -10.83 -24.21 -3.06
C GLY A 17 -9.64 -23.59 -2.32
N GLN A 18 -8.58 -24.38 -2.18
CA GLN A 18 -7.35 -24.01 -1.48
C GLN A 18 -6.14 -24.25 -2.40
N THR A 19 -5.05 -23.51 -2.15
CA THR A 19 -3.77 -23.69 -2.82
C THR A 19 -2.65 -23.41 -1.83
N ASP A 20 -1.46 -23.93 -2.08
CA ASP A 20 -0.30 -23.61 -1.27
C ASP A 20 0.31 -22.26 -1.66
N PHE A 21 0.78 -21.53 -0.65
CA PHE A 21 1.56 -20.29 -0.78
C PHE A 21 2.79 -20.38 0.12
N ALA A 22 3.78 -19.52 -0.12
CA ALA A 22 5.05 -19.55 0.60
C ALA A 22 4.92 -18.89 1.98
N LEU A 23 5.22 -19.65 3.04
CA LEU A 23 5.38 -19.15 4.40
C LEU A 23 6.81 -18.71 4.69
N GLY A 24 7.78 -19.41 4.10
CA GLY A 24 9.21 -19.18 4.31
C GLY A 24 9.99 -19.43 3.03
N ALA A 25 11.12 -18.75 2.87
CA ALA A 25 11.98 -18.94 1.71
C ALA A 25 13.45 -18.65 2.04
N ALA A 26 14.38 -19.42 1.47
CA ALA A 26 15.82 -19.26 1.63
C ALA A 26 16.54 -19.60 0.32
N GLY A 27 17.58 -18.83 -0.03
CA GLY A 27 18.38 -19.09 -1.24
C GLY A 27 17.61 -18.94 -2.57
N VAL A 28 16.42 -18.31 -2.54
CA VAL A 28 15.54 -18.13 -3.70
C VAL A 28 14.99 -16.71 -3.71
N ARG A 29 14.89 -16.12 -4.90
CA ARG A 29 14.16 -14.87 -5.13
C ARG A 29 12.67 -15.15 -4.96
N VAL A 30 12.00 -14.40 -4.08
CA VAL A 30 10.57 -14.61 -3.77
C VAL A 30 9.63 -13.77 -4.62
N LEU A 31 10.13 -12.64 -5.13
CA LEU A 31 9.40 -11.71 -5.98
C LEU A 31 10.24 -11.35 -7.20
N GLU A 32 9.67 -11.48 -8.38
CA GLU A 32 10.22 -10.92 -9.61
C GLU A 32 9.52 -9.59 -9.89
N ASP A 33 10.23 -8.49 -9.66
CA ASP A 33 9.69 -7.13 -9.78
C ASP A 33 9.94 -6.58 -11.19
N TYR A 34 8.85 -6.39 -11.94
CA TYR A 34 8.88 -5.86 -13.30
C TYR A 34 8.58 -4.36 -13.35
N ARG A 35 8.30 -3.72 -12.21
CA ARG A 35 7.96 -2.30 -12.17
C ARG A 35 9.09 -1.44 -12.73
N GLY A 36 8.73 -0.45 -13.54
CA GLY A 36 9.66 0.42 -14.24
C GLY A 36 10.34 -0.21 -15.46
N ARG A 37 10.06 -1.48 -15.77
CA ARG A 37 10.46 -2.10 -17.05
C ARG A 37 9.36 -1.88 -18.09
N LEU A 38 9.72 -1.95 -19.37
CA LEU A 38 8.77 -1.92 -20.47
C LEU A 38 8.24 -3.33 -20.76
N ASP A 39 6.96 -3.43 -21.08
CA ASP A 39 6.35 -4.65 -21.63
C ASP A 39 6.75 -4.87 -23.10
N ALA A 40 6.21 -5.92 -23.73
CA ALA A 40 6.50 -6.26 -25.12
C ALA A 40 6.02 -5.19 -26.13
N ASP A 41 5.08 -4.33 -25.73
CA ASP A 41 4.56 -3.23 -26.54
C ASP A 41 5.26 -1.89 -26.22
N GLY A 42 6.27 -1.90 -25.35
CA GLY A 42 7.00 -0.70 -24.94
C GLY A 42 6.27 0.15 -23.88
N ARG A 43 5.23 -0.37 -23.22
CA ARG A 43 4.53 0.34 -22.15
C ARG A 43 5.18 0.10 -20.79
N PRO A 44 5.31 1.11 -19.93
CA PRO A 44 5.87 0.92 -18.60
C PRO A 44 4.95 0.05 -17.73
N MET A 45 5.53 -0.94 -17.06
CA MET A 45 4.83 -1.72 -16.04
C MET A 45 4.90 -0.98 -14.71
N GLU A 46 3.75 -0.64 -14.12
CA GLU A 46 3.69 0.14 -12.88
C GLU A 46 3.46 -0.71 -11.62
N VAL A 47 2.75 -1.83 -11.76
CA VAL A 47 2.29 -2.65 -10.63
C VAL A 47 2.76 -4.10 -10.67
N THR A 48 3.40 -4.52 -11.77
CA THR A 48 3.72 -5.91 -12.03
C THR A 48 4.87 -6.41 -11.15
N ALA A 49 4.53 -7.23 -10.15
CA ALA A 49 5.49 -8.00 -9.37
C ALA A 49 4.95 -9.41 -9.17
N VAL A 50 5.70 -10.41 -9.66
CA VAL A 50 5.30 -11.81 -9.63
C VAL A 50 5.77 -12.45 -8.33
N ALA A 51 4.84 -13.01 -7.55
CA ALA A 51 5.11 -13.82 -6.37
C ALA A 51 5.62 -15.21 -6.75
N VAL A 52 6.82 -15.28 -7.33
CA VAL A 52 7.42 -16.51 -7.85
C VAL A 52 7.53 -17.62 -6.79
N ALA A 53 7.71 -17.25 -5.51
CA ALA A 53 7.70 -18.22 -4.42
C ALA A 53 6.31 -18.86 -4.22
N ASP A 54 5.22 -18.10 -4.37
CA ASP A 54 3.85 -18.64 -4.32
C ASP A 54 3.54 -19.48 -5.55
N GLU A 55 4.03 -19.10 -6.75
CA GLU A 55 3.90 -19.92 -7.96
C GLU A 55 4.60 -21.27 -7.81
N ILE A 56 5.81 -21.27 -7.24
CA ILE A 56 6.57 -22.49 -6.92
C ILE A 56 5.81 -23.33 -5.88
N ALA A 57 5.29 -22.72 -4.82
CA ALA A 57 4.52 -23.40 -3.77
C ALA A 57 3.25 -24.06 -4.34
N ALA A 58 2.48 -23.31 -5.15
CA ALA A 58 1.27 -23.80 -5.79
C ALA A 58 1.56 -24.93 -6.79
N ALA A 59 2.63 -24.83 -7.58
CA ALA A 59 3.03 -25.89 -8.50
C ALA A 59 3.52 -27.15 -7.76
N ALA A 60 4.28 -26.98 -6.67
CA ALA A 60 4.73 -28.08 -5.82
C ALA A 60 3.55 -28.82 -5.17
N ASP A 61 2.46 -28.12 -4.83
CA ASP A 61 1.28 -28.73 -4.24
C ASP A 61 0.61 -29.78 -5.14
N LEU A 62 0.62 -29.56 -6.46
CA LEU A 62 0.06 -30.50 -7.43
C LEU A 62 0.72 -31.88 -7.40
N VAL A 63 2.00 -31.95 -7.00
CA VAL A 63 2.77 -33.20 -6.94
C VAL A 63 2.98 -33.71 -5.52
N LYS A 64 2.83 -32.86 -4.49
CA LYS A 64 2.81 -33.30 -3.08
C LYS A 64 1.53 -34.05 -2.76
N GLY A 65 0.40 -33.62 -3.34
CA GLY A 65 -0.92 -34.10 -2.97
C GLY A 65 -1.27 -33.79 -1.50
N LYS A 66 -2.55 -33.84 -1.13
CA LYS A 66 -2.98 -33.51 0.24
C LYS A 66 -2.91 -34.68 1.22
N VAL A 67 -2.96 -35.91 0.70
CA VAL A 67 -3.04 -37.15 1.51
C VAL A 67 -1.97 -38.17 1.16
N GLU A 68 -1.14 -37.88 0.17
CA GLU A 68 -0.16 -38.81 -0.39
C GLU A 68 1.10 -38.97 0.49
N ARG A 69 1.17 -38.19 1.58
CA ARG A 69 2.33 -38.14 2.50
C ARG A 69 3.64 -37.84 1.77
N VAL A 70 3.58 -36.99 0.74
CA VAL A 70 4.76 -36.45 0.05
C VAL A 70 5.00 -35.02 0.56
N PRO A 71 5.86 -34.83 1.58
CA PRO A 71 6.05 -33.52 2.20
C PRO A 71 6.98 -32.58 1.41
N VAL A 72 7.70 -33.09 0.41
CA VAL A 72 8.73 -32.34 -0.32
C VAL A 72 8.61 -32.62 -1.82
N ALA A 73 8.65 -31.55 -2.61
CA ALA A 73 8.75 -31.60 -4.06
C ALA A 73 10.02 -30.90 -4.55
N LEU A 74 10.62 -31.41 -5.63
CA LEU A 74 11.76 -30.80 -6.29
C LEU A 74 11.33 -30.12 -7.59
N VAL A 75 11.42 -28.79 -7.62
CA VAL A 75 11.21 -27.99 -8.84
C VAL A 75 12.55 -27.71 -9.51
N ARG A 76 12.65 -27.99 -10.82
CA ARG A 76 13.87 -27.80 -11.63
C ARG A 76 13.60 -26.84 -12.79
N GLY A 77 14.67 -26.27 -13.37
CA GLY A 77 14.58 -25.33 -14.50
C GLY A 77 14.52 -23.85 -14.11
N LEU A 78 14.60 -23.53 -12.81
CA LEU A 78 14.47 -22.16 -12.28
C LEU A 78 15.79 -21.60 -11.73
N ALA A 79 16.93 -21.94 -12.35
CA ALA A 79 18.24 -21.53 -11.86
C ALA A 79 18.40 -20.00 -11.70
N HIS A 80 17.72 -19.21 -12.54
CA HIS A 80 17.72 -17.75 -12.49
C HIS A 80 17.04 -17.16 -11.23
N LEU A 81 16.23 -17.97 -10.52
CA LEU A 81 15.61 -17.58 -9.25
C LEU A 81 16.45 -18.02 -8.03
N VAL A 82 17.43 -18.91 -8.21
CA VAL A 82 18.29 -19.38 -7.12
C VAL A 82 19.40 -18.35 -6.87
N ARG A 83 19.52 -17.90 -5.62
CA ARG A 83 20.56 -16.94 -5.20
C ARG A 83 21.83 -17.71 -4.81
N THR A 84 23.00 -17.19 -5.18
CA THR A 84 24.26 -17.86 -4.85
C THR A 84 24.65 -17.57 -3.40
N ARG A 85 25.48 -18.44 -2.78
CA ARG A 85 25.90 -18.23 -1.38
C ARG A 85 26.57 -16.88 -1.12
N HIS A 86 27.26 -16.32 -2.12
CA HIS A 86 27.86 -14.98 -2.04
C HIS A 86 26.80 -13.87 -1.88
N ASP A 87 25.55 -14.11 -2.29
CA ASP A 87 24.42 -13.18 -2.13
C ASP A 87 23.66 -13.39 -0.80
N THR A 88 24.04 -14.39 0.01
CA THR A 88 23.28 -14.87 1.19
C THR A 88 23.90 -14.52 2.54
N HIS A 89 24.99 -13.74 2.58
CA HIS A 89 25.53 -13.18 3.83
C HIS A 89 24.67 -12.02 4.35
N HIS A 90 23.37 -12.23 4.53
CA HIS A 90 22.59 -11.55 5.55
C HIS A 90 21.23 -12.24 5.65
N PHE A 91 21.14 -13.30 6.47
CA PHE A 91 19.95 -13.34 7.32
C PHE A 91 20.16 -12.14 8.26
N THR A 92 19.62 -10.97 7.93
CA THR A 92 19.66 -9.81 8.83
C THR A 92 19.00 -10.27 10.12
N ALA A 93 19.79 -10.42 11.18
CA ALA A 93 19.22 -10.61 12.49
C ALA A 93 18.38 -9.36 12.79
N ALA A 94 17.31 -9.51 13.57
CA ALA A 94 16.53 -8.36 14.02
C ALA A 94 17.48 -7.39 14.76
N GLY A 95 17.89 -6.30 14.09
CA GLY A 95 18.87 -5.34 14.62
C GLY A 95 19.98 -4.90 13.66
N ASP A 96 20.16 -5.56 12.51
CA ASP A 96 21.19 -5.15 11.55
C ASP A 96 20.81 -3.90 10.74
N ALA A 97 21.80 -3.05 10.43
CA ALA A 97 21.61 -1.87 9.59
C ALA A 97 21.15 -2.28 8.18
N PRO A 98 20.17 -1.58 7.58
CA PRO A 98 19.66 -1.93 6.26
C PRO A 98 20.78 -1.81 5.21
N PRO A 99 20.91 -2.76 4.28
CA PRO A 99 21.94 -2.69 3.25
C PRO A 99 21.71 -1.52 2.30
N SER A 100 22.81 -1.08 1.69
CA SER A 100 22.88 0.07 0.78
C SER A 100 22.05 -0.08 -0.50
N ASP A 101 21.73 -1.32 -0.89
CA ASP A 101 20.74 -1.61 -1.94
C ASP A 101 19.42 -2.08 -1.29
N PRO A 102 18.31 -1.31 -1.41
CA PRO A 102 17.01 -1.70 -0.88
C PRO A 102 16.50 -3.04 -1.43
N ARG A 103 17.01 -3.49 -2.59
CA ARG A 103 16.66 -4.79 -3.19
C ARG A 103 17.43 -5.96 -2.57
N ALA A 104 18.53 -5.69 -1.87
CA ALA A 104 19.36 -6.68 -1.19
C ALA A 104 18.91 -6.93 0.27
N ALA A 105 18.12 -6.01 0.85
CA ALA A 105 17.77 -5.97 2.28
C ALA A 105 16.81 -7.05 2.78
N ASP A 106 15.90 -7.50 1.94
CA ASP A 106 14.80 -8.35 2.37
C ASP A 106 15.00 -9.78 1.85
N VAL A 107 15.37 -10.68 2.76
CA VAL A 107 15.59 -12.08 2.45
C VAL A 107 14.39 -12.89 2.95
N GLY A 108 13.81 -13.69 2.06
CA GLY A 108 12.76 -14.65 2.39
C GLY A 108 11.32 -14.17 2.18
N ALA A 109 10.37 -15.02 2.59
CA ALA A 109 8.95 -14.87 2.27
C ALA A 109 8.28 -13.63 2.89
N ARG A 110 8.91 -12.95 3.86
CA ARG A 110 8.40 -11.69 4.44
C ARG A 110 8.12 -10.62 3.38
N ARG A 111 8.88 -10.60 2.28
CA ARG A 111 8.68 -9.67 1.15
C ARG A 111 7.36 -9.89 0.40
N LEU A 112 6.74 -11.07 0.53
CA LEU A 112 5.42 -11.35 -0.03
C LEU A 112 4.32 -10.65 0.78
N ILE A 113 4.59 -10.34 2.04
CA ILE A 113 3.65 -9.67 2.93
C ILE A 113 3.66 -8.17 2.62
N ARG A 114 2.51 -7.66 2.15
CA ARG A 114 2.27 -6.22 2.04
C ARG A 114 1.66 -5.74 3.35
N THR A 115 2.36 -4.84 4.03
CA THR A 115 1.85 -4.09 5.17
C THR A 115 2.07 -2.60 4.95
N GLY A 116 1.26 -1.76 5.58
CA GLY A 116 1.38 -0.29 5.46
C GLY A 116 0.87 0.26 4.13
N ARG A 117 1.54 1.28 3.58
CA ARG A 117 1.04 2.07 2.43
C ARG A 117 0.89 1.28 1.12
N GLY A 118 1.54 0.12 1.00
CA GLY A 118 1.43 -0.77 -0.17
C GLY A 118 0.39 -1.88 -0.02
N ASP A 119 -0.33 -1.94 1.10
CA ASP A 119 -1.41 -2.91 1.30
C ASP A 119 -2.65 -2.51 0.50
N PHE A 120 -3.06 -3.36 -0.44
CA PHE A 120 -4.24 -3.10 -1.27
C PHE A 120 -5.54 -3.39 -0.51
N PHE A 121 -5.50 -4.20 0.56
CA PHE A 121 -6.66 -4.40 1.43
C PHE A 121 -6.91 -3.20 2.35
N ALA A 122 -5.89 -2.37 2.58
CA ALA A 122 -6.07 -1.10 3.29
C ALA A 122 -7.06 -0.17 2.57
N MET A 123 -7.17 -0.28 1.24
CA MET A 123 -8.09 0.55 0.46
C MET A 123 -9.55 0.37 0.87
N GLY A 124 -9.96 -0.82 1.32
CA GLY A 124 -11.34 -1.06 1.76
C GLY A 124 -11.75 -0.24 2.99
N HIS A 125 -10.86 -0.10 3.98
CA HIS A 125 -11.17 0.73 5.15
C HIS A 125 -11.07 2.23 4.82
N ILE A 126 -10.18 2.62 3.90
CA ILE A 126 -10.08 4.00 3.39
C ILE A 126 -11.39 4.37 2.68
N GLU A 127 -11.90 3.50 1.82
CA GLU A 127 -13.20 3.68 1.15
C GLU A 127 -14.35 3.79 2.17
N GLY A 128 -14.31 3.01 3.25
CA GLY A 128 -15.27 3.11 4.36
C GLY A 128 -15.25 4.49 5.03
N VAL A 129 -14.07 5.03 5.32
CA VAL A 129 -13.92 6.39 5.89
C VAL A 129 -14.43 7.46 4.92
N ARG A 130 -14.09 7.35 3.64
CA ARG A 130 -14.59 8.29 2.61
C ARG A 130 -16.11 8.22 2.45
N ALA A 131 -16.69 7.02 2.49
CA ALA A 131 -18.13 6.82 2.46
C ALA A 131 -18.82 7.49 3.67
N ALA A 132 -18.23 7.37 4.87
CA ALA A 132 -18.73 8.04 6.07
C ALA A 132 -18.67 9.58 5.97
N LEU A 133 -17.75 10.13 5.17
CA LEU A 133 -17.66 11.56 4.87
C LEU A 133 -18.57 12.01 3.70
N GLY A 134 -19.40 11.13 3.14
CA GLY A 134 -20.32 11.45 2.06
C GLY A 134 -19.75 11.20 0.66
N VAL A 135 -18.67 10.41 0.55
CA VAL A 135 -18.03 10.03 -0.73
C VAL A 135 -18.06 8.50 -0.91
N PRO A 136 -19.22 7.87 -1.21
CA PRO A 136 -19.29 6.42 -1.37
C PRO A 136 -18.53 5.94 -2.61
N PRO A 137 -17.85 4.77 -2.56
CA PRO A 137 -17.12 4.23 -3.69
C PRO A 137 -18.04 3.94 -4.88
N GLY A 138 -17.52 4.12 -6.09
CA GLY A 138 -18.26 3.88 -7.34
C GLY A 138 -19.28 4.96 -7.72
N THR A 139 -19.33 6.09 -7.01
CA THR A 139 -20.23 7.22 -7.31
C THR A 139 -19.51 8.34 -8.08
N ASP A 140 -20.27 9.19 -8.78
CA ASP A 140 -19.69 10.38 -9.46
C ASP A 140 -18.99 11.33 -8.48
N VAL A 141 -19.47 11.38 -7.24
CA VAL A 141 -18.86 12.15 -6.17
C VAL A 141 -17.46 11.64 -5.86
N ALA A 142 -17.28 10.32 -5.74
CA ALA A 142 -15.97 9.71 -5.55
C ALA A 142 -15.03 9.97 -6.74
N SER A 143 -15.54 9.90 -7.97
CA SER A 143 -14.77 10.21 -9.18
C SER A 143 -14.28 11.67 -9.19
N ARG A 144 -15.13 12.64 -8.83
CA ARG A 144 -14.75 14.07 -8.76
C ARG A 144 -13.82 14.40 -7.60
N ALA A 145 -14.02 13.77 -6.45
CA ALA A 145 -13.12 13.92 -5.30
C ALA A 145 -11.73 13.35 -5.61
N GLY A 146 -11.63 12.41 -6.55
CA GLY A 146 -10.40 11.73 -6.96
C GLY A 146 -10.20 10.42 -6.21
N ILE A 147 -9.55 9.45 -6.86
CA ILE A 147 -9.24 8.15 -6.27
C ILE A 147 -7.77 8.18 -5.81
N ARG A 148 -7.50 7.66 -4.62
CA ARG A 148 -6.14 7.52 -4.11
C ARG A 148 -5.38 6.52 -4.97
N SER A 149 -4.17 6.87 -5.37
CA SER A 149 -3.32 5.96 -6.16
C SER A 149 -2.71 4.89 -5.27
N VAL A 150 -2.47 3.73 -5.86
CA VAL A 150 -1.63 2.67 -5.27
C VAL A 150 -0.13 2.97 -5.42
N THR A 151 0.22 3.98 -6.23
CA THR A 151 1.59 4.49 -6.43
C THR A 151 1.85 5.71 -5.55
N ALA A 152 3.11 6.18 -5.52
CA ALA A 152 3.47 7.36 -4.76
C ALA A 152 2.84 8.63 -5.39
N GLU A 153 2.21 9.45 -4.55
CA GLU A 153 1.61 10.73 -4.92
C GLU A 153 2.26 11.86 -4.10
N SER A 154 2.30 13.05 -4.67
CA SER A 154 2.80 14.24 -3.98
C SER A 154 1.93 14.61 -2.78
N LEU A 155 2.52 15.35 -1.82
CA LEU A 155 1.78 15.89 -0.69
C LEU A 155 0.60 16.76 -1.17
N ALA A 156 0.81 17.55 -2.22
CA ALA A 156 -0.20 18.44 -2.77
C ALA A 156 -1.42 17.68 -3.33
N GLU A 157 -1.20 16.62 -4.12
CA GLU A 157 -2.30 15.82 -4.69
C GLU A 157 -3.15 15.16 -3.60
N ARG A 158 -2.47 14.57 -2.61
CA ARG A 158 -3.12 13.92 -1.45
C ARG A 158 -3.91 14.93 -0.63
N LEU A 159 -3.33 16.10 -0.35
CA LEU A 159 -3.99 17.17 0.40
C LEU A 159 -5.21 17.73 -0.34
N GLN A 160 -5.09 17.99 -1.65
CA GLN A 160 -6.21 18.46 -2.46
C GLN A 160 -7.36 17.46 -2.49
N ARG A 161 -7.06 16.16 -2.56
CA ARG A 161 -8.08 15.12 -2.45
C ARG A 161 -8.73 15.09 -1.06
N ALA A 162 -7.96 15.19 0.02
CA ALA A 162 -8.51 15.27 1.38
C ALA A 162 -9.44 16.48 1.56
N LEU A 163 -9.06 17.65 1.03
CA LEU A 163 -9.89 18.87 1.06
C LEU A 163 -11.22 18.67 0.31
N ARG A 164 -11.21 18.09 -0.89
CA ARG A 164 -12.45 17.78 -1.63
C ARG A 164 -13.34 16.78 -0.91
N VAL A 165 -12.76 15.75 -0.29
CA VAL A 165 -13.52 14.78 0.51
C VAL A 165 -14.15 15.45 1.74
N ALA A 166 -13.42 16.34 2.40
CA ALA A 166 -13.88 17.01 3.61
C ALA A 166 -14.91 18.11 3.34
N LEU A 167 -14.65 19.01 2.39
CA LEU A 167 -15.37 20.27 2.22
C LEU A 167 -16.48 20.20 1.17
N ASP A 168 -16.22 19.64 -0.02
CA ASP A 168 -17.19 19.64 -1.13
C ASP A 168 -18.43 18.77 -0.84
N ASN A 169 -18.30 17.83 0.09
CA ASN A 169 -19.30 16.82 0.40
C ASN A 169 -19.86 16.96 1.81
N ASP A 170 -19.77 18.14 2.41
CA ASP A 170 -20.34 18.36 3.74
C ASP A 170 -21.89 18.41 3.67
N PRO A 171 -22.61 17.38 4.15
CA PRO A 171 -24.05 17.22 3.89
C PRO A 171 -24.93 18.17 4.71
N CYS A 172 -24.36 18.94 5.64
CA CYS A 172 -25.11 19.83 6.52
C CYS A 172 -24.38 21.16 6.64
N GLY A 173 -24.79 22.22 5.97
CA GLY A 173 -24.18 23.53 6.24
C GLY A 173 -24.62 24.59 5.24
N PRO A 174 -25.32 25.66 5.66
CA PRO A 174 -25.73 26.74 4.77
C PRO A 174 -24.57 27.68 4.40
N ALA A 175 -23.44 27.64 5.13
CA ALA A 175 -22.27 28.49 4.91
C ALA A 175 -21.06 27.67 4.42
N PRO A 176 -20.58 27.88 3.19
CA PRO A 176 -19.43 27.13 2.66
C PRO A 176 -18.14 27.54 3.37
N VAL A 177 -17.38 26.55 3.85
CA VAL A 177 -16.01 26.76 4.34
C VAL A 177 -15.05 26.53 3.18
N GLN A 178 -14.14 27.47 2.97
CA GLN A 178 -13.09 27.40 1.96
C GLN A 178 -11.75 27.09 2.62
N ALA A 179 -10.85 26.45 1.87
CA ALA A 179 -9.48 26.20 2.29
C ALA A 179 -8.51 26.92 1.34
N HIS A 180 -7.57 27.65 1.92
CA HIS A 180 -6.43 28.20 1.19
C HIS A 180 -5.16 27.43 1.58
N ILE A 181 -4.33 27.10 0.58
CA ILE A 181 -3.04 26.43 0.79
C ILE A 181 -1.95 27.45 0.47
N GLU A 182 -1.20 27.89 1.48
CA GLU A 182 -0.17 28.91 1.29
C GLU A 182 1.14 28.30 0.77
N HIS A 183 1.60 27.20 1.38
CA HIS A 183 2.83 26.53 0.99
C HIS A 183 2.71 25.02 1.18
N ALA A 184 3.29 24.26 0.26
CA ALA A 184 3.53 22.82 0.37
C ALA A 184 5.00 22.58 0.05
N GLU A 185 5.88 22.74 1.05
CA GLU A 185 7.29 22.40 0.91
C GLU A 185 7.47 20.88 1.01
N THR A 186 8.68 20.37 0.76
CA THR A 186 8.98 18.94 0.84
C THR A 186 8.92 18.43 2.29
N GLY A 187 7.72 18.22 2.81
CA GLY A 187 7.49 17.60 4.12
C GLY A 187 6.17 18.02 4.79
N ASP A 188 5.74 19.26 4.61
CA ASP A 188 4.55 19.83 5.23
C ASP A 188 3.82 20.83 4.33
N ALA A 189 2.59 21.14 4.70
CA ALA A 189 1.75 22.13 4.03
C ALA A 189 0.99 22.97 5.06
N LEU A 190 0.79 24.25 4.77
CA LEU A 190 -0.03 25.14 5.59
C LEU A 190 -1.40 25.33 4.94
N VAL A 191 -2.45 24.99 5.67
CA VAL A 191 -3.85 25.10 5.23
C VAL A 191 -4.59 26.05 6.17
N THR A 192 -5.19 27.10 5.61
CA THR A 192 -6.03 28.02 6.37
C THR A 192 -7.49 27.81 5.97
N LEU A 193 -8.35 27.57 6.96
CA LEU A 193 -9.79 27.48 6.75
C LEU A 193 -10.42 28.87 6.86
N HIS A 194 -11.40 29.16 6.01
CA HIS A 194 -12.14 30.42 6.01
C HIS A 194 -13.64 30.13 5.98
N GLY A 195 -14.39 30.73 6.89
CA GLY A 195 -15.84 30.57 6.99
C GLY A 195 -16.46 31.67 7.84
N THR A 196 -17.77 31.83 7.73
CA THR A 196 -18.51 32.89 8.42
C THR A 196 -19.16 32.44 9.73
N GLU A 197 -19.17 31.13 9.99
CA GLU A 197 -19.81 30.52 11.16
C GLU A 197 -18.84 29.58 11.89
N ASP A 198 -18.64 29.81 13.19
CA ASP A 198 -17.75 29.02 14.04
C ASP A 198 -18.10 27.53 14.06
N TYR A 199 -19.40 27.20 14.04
CA TYR A 199 -19.86 25.81 14.00
C TYR A 199 -19.50 25.12 12.68
N ALA A 200 -19.65 25.81 11.55
CA ALA A 200 -19.26 25.31 10.24
C ALA A 200 -17.73 25.10 10.18
N MET A 201 -16.96 26.06 10.71
CA MET A 201 -15.50 25.98 10.82
C MET A 201 -15.04 24.78 11.65
N GLY A 202 -15.62 24.59 12.85
CA GLY A 202 -15.30 23.46 13.73
C GLY A 202 -15.59 22.10 13.08
N ARG A 203 -16.72 22.00 12.35
CA ARG A 203 -17.06 20.78 11.62
C ARG A 203 -16.18 20.53 10.40
N ALA A 204 -15.89 21.56 9.61
CA ALA A 204 -14.99 21.47 8.48
C ALA A 204 -13.61 20.96 8.93
N ARG A 205 -13.10 21.46 10.06
CA ARG A 205 -11.86 20.98 10.67
C ARG A 205 -11.94 19.50 11.07
N ALA A 206 -13.00 19.08 11.76
CA ALA A 206 -13.16 17.68 12.16
C ALA A 206 -13.26 16.73 10.95
N ARG A 207 -14.00 17.14 9.91
CA ARG A 207 -14.09 16.39 8.65
C ARG A 207 -12.75 16.32 7.93
N LEU A 208 -12.00 17.42 7.92
CA LEU A 208 -10.67 17.48 7.31
C LEU A 208 -9.68 16.56 8.03
N GLU A 209 -9.69 16.51 9.36
CA GLU A 209 -8.84 15.58 10.13
C GLU A 209 -9.06 14.12 9.72
N VAL A 210 -10.33 13.71 9.58
CA VAL A 210 -10.69 12.36 9.12
C VAL A 210 -10.31 12.14 7.65
N ALA A 211 -10.53 13.13 6.78
CA ALA A 211 -10.18 13.02 5.37
C ALA A 211 -8.66 12.93 5.16
N LEU A 212 -7.86 13.68 5.92
CA LEU A 212 -6.40 13.62 5.89
C LEU A 212 -5.88 12.23 6.24
N TRP A 213 -6.49 11.57 7.23
CA TRP A 213 -6.14 10.20 7.59
C TRP A 213 -6.30 9.22 6.42
N SER A 214 -7.38 9.36 5.64
CA SER A 214 -7.65 8.55 4.44
C SER A 214 -6.56 8.70 3.37
N GLU A 215 -5.80 9.80 3.45
CA GLU A 215 -4.69 10.15 2.57
C GLU A 215 -3.32 9.93 3.22
N SER A 216 -3.25 9.28 4.38
CA SER A 216 -2.02 9.11 5.18
C SER A 216 -1.34 10.45 5.53
N LEU A 217 -2.14 11.48 5.79
CA LEU A 217 -1.74 12.81 6.24
C LEU A 217 -2.24 13.05 7.67
N THR A 218 -1.63 14.00 8.38
CA THR A 218 -2.03 14.38 9.73
C THR A 218 -1.85 15.88 9.98
N ILE A 219 -2.56 16.41 10.95
CA ILE A 219 -2.37 17.78 11.46
C ILE A 219 -1.23 17.72 12.49
N SER A 220 -0.08 18.27 12.12
CA SER A 220 1.13 18.33 12.93
C SER A 220 1.19 19.54 13.88
N GLY A 221 0.35 20.55 13.65
CA GLY A 221 0.27 21.75 14.49
C GLY A 221 -0.87 22.65 14.07
N THR A 222 -1.31 23.52 14.98
CA THR A 222 -2.40 24.49 14.75
C THR A 222 -2.07 25.85 15.33
N SER A 223 -2.38 26.91 14.60
CA SER A 223 -2.26 28.30 15.04
C SER A 223 -3.47 29.10 14.54
N GLY A 224 -4.46 29.34 15.41
CA GLY A 224 -5.75 29.89 14.98
C GLY A 224 -6.43 28.96 13.98
N ASP A 225 -6.84 29.52 12.83
CA ASP A 225 -7.47 28.78 11.72
C ASP A 225 -6.48 28.11 10.77
N ALA A 226 -5.17 28.29 11.00
CA ALA A 226 -4.12 27.68 10.21
C ALA A 226 -3.72 26.30 10.77
N LEU A 227 -3.67 25.31 9.89
CA LEU A 227 -3.37 23.91 10.16
C LEU A 227 -2.09 23.53 9.40
N ARG A 228 -1.06 23.09 10.13
CA ARG A 228 0.15 22.53 9.52
C ARG A 228 -0.06 21.04 9.28
N ILE A 229 -0.14 20.65 8.02
CA ILE A 229 -0.37 19.28 7.57
C ILE A 229 0.96 18.63 7.21
N ALA A 230 1.19 17.39 7.64
CA ALA A 230 2.38 16.62 7.28
C ALA A 230 2.00 15.21 6.85
N ALA A 231 2.93 14.50 6.22
CA ALA A 231 2.78 13.06 6.03
C ALA A 231 2.73 12.37 7.39
N ALA A 232 1.74 11.49 7.60
CA ALA A 232 1.70 10.69 8.82
C ALA A 232 2.95 9.80 8.87
N GLY A 233 3.74 9.93 9.94
CA GLY A 233 4.87 9.05 10.22
C GLY A 233 4.36 7.63 10.44
N VAL A 234 5.02 6.68 9.78
CA VAL A 234 4.91 5.24 10.07
C VAL A 234 6.32 4.76 10.38
#